data_AF-A0A7K1BGL6-F1
#
_entry.id   AF-A0A7K1BGL6-F1
#
_cell.length_a   1.000
_cell.length_b   1.000
_cell.length_c   1.000
_cell.angle_alpha   90.00
_cell.angle_beta   90.00
_cell.angle_gamma   90.00
#
_symmetry.space_group_name_H-M   'P 1'
#
loop_
_entity.id
_entity.type
_entity.pdbx_description
1 polymer ?
#
loop_
_entity_poly.entity_id
_entity_poly.type
_entity_poly.pdbx_seq_one_letter_code
_entity_poly.pdbx_strand_id
1 'polypeptide(L)'
;MFKLLTLTLSIVLPISLISPLPSNAIAVPSTFQFTGAGYGHGVGMSQMGARSKALAGENATSILNYYYKDVALETADDTKILRVNIGHQLTTARMLTRTQGANLQIFSGDIGDAQGVQPLATIPAMSSLNFSIFGSTVIPSITTGKIVSSIPGNRIFTVRWSGTRYLAGVDGIMTLSHANRKSNYRYGQVQIRAVRAGSLGFRLAITNSVRLADEYLWGVSEMPSFWPMAALEAQAIASRTFALSKAGVIRTACDCDLYGEITDQKFLGYAKEIEKKWGVFWKAAVTNTAGLVLTQSGKPITAWFGSSSGGITETALSAWGSERAFTHSVEDLASLDPTLNPNFYKWERSIPQSVTAAAFLLPDVVTLELLTRNPSGTVGMIRATASNGKQVSIRGETFRSRTKIPSAYFNLVGVQNAVEPAPSPSS
;
A
#
# COMPACT_ATOMS: atom_id res chain seq x y z
N MET A 1 24.35 87.43 40.43
CA MET A 1 25.40 87.07 41.41
C MET A 1 25.68 85.59 41.30
N PHE A 2 26.97 85.24 41.21
CA PHE A 2 27.54 83.94 40.88
C PHE A 2 27.00 82.77 41.70
N LYS A 3 26.73 81.62 41.06
CA LYS A 3 26.57 80.34 41.74
C LYS A 3 27.76 79.43 41.42
N LEU A 4 28.44 79.06 42.50
CA LEU A 4 29.59 78.17 42.61
C LEU A 4 29.31 76.79 42.02
N LEU A 5 30.31 76.24 41.33
CA LEU A 5 30.43 74.84 40.96
C LEU A 5 31.43 74.19 41.94
N THR A 6 31.12 73.01 42.48
CA THR A 6 32.16 72.14 43.05
C THR A 6 31.79 70.67 42.90
N LEU A 7 32.82 69.92 42.54
CA LEU A 7 32.88 68.64 41.87
C LEU A 7 32.69 67.47 42.86
N THR A 8 31.88 66.47 42.52
CA THR A 8 31.82 65.20 43.26
C THR A 8 32.44 64.07 42.44
N LEU A 9 33.45 63.43 43.03
CA LEU A 9 34.23 62.31 42.50
C LEU A 9 33.42 61.02 42.67
N SER A 10 33.09 60.33 41.57
CA SER A 10 32.35 59.05 41.61
C SER A 10 33.30 57.88 41.39
N ILE A 11 33.40 57.00 42.41
CA ILE A 11 34.10 55.72 42.37
C ILE A 11 33.25 54.71 41.60
N VAL A 12 33.81 54.12 40.54
CA VAL A 12 33.16 53.07 39.74
C VAL A 12 33.60 51.70 40.29
N LEU A 13 32.66 50.95 40.90
CA LEU A 13 32.84 49.55 41.25
C LEU A 13 32.62 48.68 39.99
N PRO A 14 33.47 47.69 39.69
CA PRO A 14 33.22 46.77 38.58
C PRO A 14 32.10 45.80 38.96
N ILE A 15 30.98 45.89 38.25
CA ILE A 15 29.89 44.91 38.31
C ILE A 15 30.39 43.65 37.60
N SER A 16 30.65 42.58 38.36
CA SER A 16 30.90 41.25 37.80
C SER A 16 29.65 40.78 37.04
N LEU A 17 29.78 40.66 35.73
CA LEU A 17 28.78 40.05 34.85
C LEU A 17 28.61 38.57 35.24
N ILE A 18 27.52 38.26 35.93
CA ILE A 18 27.06 36.88 36.12
C ILE A 18 26.52 36.43 34.75
N SER A 19 27.30 35.63 34.02
CA SER A 19 26.82 34.95 32.82
C SER A 19 25.63 34.05 33.20
N PRO A 20 24.48 34.13 32.51
CA PRO A 20 23.40 33.18 32.75
C PRO A 20 23.92 31.77 32.42
N LEU A 21 23.65 30.81 33.31
CA LEU A 21 23.87 29.38 33.05
C LEU A 21 23.24 29.03 31.69
N PRO A 22 23.88 28.18 30.86
CA PRO A 22 23.26 27.74 29.62
C PRO A 22 21.90 27.11 29.96
N SER A 23 20.83 27.65 29.38
CA SER A 23 19.52 27.00 29.37
C SER A 23 19.75 25.57 28.92
N ASN A 24 19.39 24.58 29.74
CA ASN A 24 19.48 23.18 29.37
C ASN A 24 18.69 22.99 28.07
N ALA A 25 19.40 22.93 26.94
CA ALA A 25 18.78 22.67 25.65
C ALA A 25 18.06 21.34 25.77
N ILE A 26 16.75 21.33 25.50
CA ILE A 26 15.94 20.13 25.59
C ILE A 26 16.55 19.09 24.64
N ALA A 27 17.07 18.00 25.19
CA ALA A 27 17.68 16.94 24.40
C ALA A 27 16.62 16.30 23.49
N VAL A 28 16.80 16.42 22.18
CA VAL A 28 15.93 15.79 21.18
C VAL A 28 16.39 14.34 20.99
N PRO A 29 15.53 13.33 21.22
CA PRO A 29 15.89 11.93 21.02
C PRO A 29 16.26 11.63 19.56
N SER A 30 17.22 10.73 19.35
CA SER A 30 17.61 10.27 18.01
C SER A 30 16.66 9.18 17.49
N THR A 31 16.08 8.37 18.39
CA THR A 31 15.13 7.32 18.06
C THR A 31 14.08 7.10 19.15
N PHE A 32 12.95 6.52 18.74
CA PHE A 32 11.83 6.11 19.59
C PHE A 32 11.61 4.61 19.48
N GLN A 33 11.53 3.91 20.61
CA GLN A 33 11.43 2.45 20.66
C GLN A 33 10.00 1.99 20.95
N PHE A 34 9.51 1.06 20.13
CA PHE A 34 8.15 0.54 20.21
C PHE A 34 8.14 -0.98 20.27
N THR A 35 7.16 -1.52 20.99
CA THR A 35 6.81 -2.95 20.93
C THR A 35 5.34 -3.08 20.59
N GLY A 36 4.94 -4.20 20.02
CA GLY A 36 3.55 -4.42 19.66
C GLY A 36 3.27 -5.82 19.14
N ALA A 37 2.08 -6.00 18.58
CA ALA A 37 1.62 -7.24 17.96
C ALA A 37 0.76 -6.94 16.73
N GLY A 38 0.55 -7.93 15.87
CA GLY A 38 -0.21 -7.78 14.64
C GLY A 38 0.55 -7.06 13.51
N TYR A 39 -0.04 -7.11 12.31
CA TYR A 39 0.49 -6.50 11.10
C TYR A 39 -0.67 -6.06 10.19
N GLY A 40 -0.72 -4.76 9.87
CA GLY A 40 -1.82 -4.16 9.12
C GLY A 40 -2.68 -3.24 9.97
N HIS A 41 -3.82 -2.84 9.41
CA HIS A 41 -4.75 -1.89 10.03
C HIS A 41 -5.72 -2.52 11.04
N GLY A 42 -5.78 -3.86 11.13
CA GLY A 42 -6.67 -4.58 12.06
C GLY A 42 -8.17 -4.54 11.74
N VAL A 43 -8.62 -3.65 10.85
CA VAL A 43 -10.03 -3.57 10.41
C VAL A 43 -10.45 -4.73 9.50
N GLY A 44 -11.60 -5.35 9.79
CA GLY A 44 -12.20 -6.41 8.98
C GLY A 44 -11.60 -7.78 9.21
N MET A 45 -11.53 -8.63 8.17
CA MET A 45 -11.08 -10.01 8.31
C MET A 45 -9.58 -10.11 8.61
N SER A 46 -9.23 -10.78 9.71
CA SER A 46 -7.85 -11.20 9.99
C SER A 46 -7.50 -12.42 9.17
N GLN A 47 -6.42 -12.37 8.40
CA GLN A 47 -5.95 -13.52 7.62
C GLN A 47 -5.48 -14.65 8.54
N MET A 48 -4.74 -14.34 9.61
CA MET A 48 -4.32 -15.36 10.58
C MET A 48 -5.51 -15.98 11.31
N GLY A 49 -6.49 -15.16 11.67
CA GLY A 49 -7.73 -15.63 12.27
C GLY A 49 -8.56 -16.50 11.32
N ALA A 50 -8.71 -16.10 10.05
CA ALA A 50 -9.36 -16.91 9.02
C ALA A 50 -8.67 -18.26 8.82
N ARG A 51 -7.33 -18.30 8.83
CA ARG A 51 -6.54 -19.54 8.80
C ARG A 51 -6.85 -20.43 10.00
N SER A 52 -6.82 -19.88 11.21
CA SER A 52 -7.10 -20.62 12.44
C SER A 52 -8.52 -21.20 12.44
N LYS A 53 -9.52 -20.42 12.05
CA LYS A 53 -10.91 -20.87 11.93
C LYS A 53 -11.08 -21.97 10.88
N ALA A 54 -10.43 -21.84 9.73
CA ALA A 54 -10.44 -22.90 8.72
C ALA A 54 -9.75 -24.20 9.21
N LEU A 55 -8.68 -24.09 9.99
CA LEU A 55 -8.04 -25.26 10.64
C LEU A 55 -8.96 -25.91 11.70
N ALA A 56 -9.85 -25.12 12.32
CA ALA A 56 -10.89 -25.61 13.23
C ALA A 56 -12.12 -26.19 12.50
N GLY A 57 -12.12 -26.24 11.16
CA GLY A 57 -13.19 -26.82 10.35
C GLY A 57 -14.31 -25.85 9.96
N GLU A 58 -14.18 -24.54 10.23
CA GLU A 58 -15.14 -23.55 9.76
C GLU A 58 -15.05 -23.37 8.23
N ASN A 59 -16.21 -23.20 7.58
CA ASN A 59 -16.28 -22.90 6.15
C ASN A 59 -16.12 -21.39 5.88
N ALA A 60 -15.97 -21.02 4.60
CA ALA A 60 -15.76 -19.63 4.20
C ALA A 60 -16.88 -18.68 4.66
N THR A 61 -18.14 -19.10 4.58
CA THR A 61 -19.30 -18.28 5.00
C THR A 61 -19.27 -17.97 6.50
N SER A 62 -19.00 -18.97 7.34
CA SER A 62 -18.88 -18.78 8.79
C SER A 62 -17.72 -17.85 9.13
N ILE A 63 -16.57 -18.02 8.47
CA ILE A 63 -15.40 -17.14 8.64
C ILE A 63 -15.77 -15.69 8.30
N LEU A 64 -16.43 -15.45 7.16
CA LEU A 64 -16.79 -14.09 6.74
C LEU A 64 -17.83 -13.46 7.66
N ASN A 65 -18.88 -14.19 8.05
CA ASN A 65 -19.93 -13.69 8.95
C ASN A 65 -19.40 -13.40 10.37
N TYR A 66 -18.30 -14.03 10.77
CA TYR A 66 -17.62 -13.68 12.01
C TYR A 66 -16.99 -12.28 11.95
N TYR A 67 -16.37 -11.90 10.83
CA TYR A 67 -15.63 -10.64 10.70
C TYR A 67 -16.46 -9.47 10.18
N TYR A 68 -17.51 -9.75 9.41
CA TYR A 68 -18.36 -8.72 8.79
C TYR A 68 -19.78 -8.83 9.35
N LYS A 69 -20.26 -7.70 9.89
CA LYS A 69 -21.55 -7.61 10.56
C LYS A 69 -22.66 -7.21 9.60
N ASP A 70 -23.87 -7.75 9.76
CA ASP A 70 -25.07 -7.32 9.04
C ASP A 70 -24.86 -7.30 7.51
N VAL A 71 -24.19 -8.35 7.00
CA VAL A 71 -23.93 -8.58 5.58
C VAL A 71 -24.68 -9.81 5.08
N ALA A 72 -25.03 -9.81 3.80
CA ALA A 72 -25.51 -10.98 3.09
C ALA A 72 -24.41 -11.52 2.18
N LEU A 73 -24.35 -12.85 2.03
CA LEU A 73 -23.52 -13.50 1.01
C LEU A 73 -24.41 -13.75 -0.20
N GLU A 74 -24.15 -13.02 -1.29
CA GLU A 74 -24.99 -13.00 -2.48
C GLU A 74 -24.15 -13.24 -3.73
N THR A 75 -24.80 -13.66 -4.82
CA THR A 75 -24.19 -13.72 -6.14
C THR A 75 -24.35 -12.36 -6.84
N ALA A 76 -23.25 -11.80 -7.32
CA ALA A 76 -23.24 -10.57 -8.11
C ALA A 76 -22.59 -10.79 -9.48
N ASP A 77 -22.93 -9.92 -10.43
CA ASP A 77 -22.24 -9.83 -11.71
C ASP A 77 -20.78 -9.36 -11.50
N ASP A 78 -19.84 -10.27 -11.71
CA ASP A 78 -18.40 -10.04 -11.63
C ASP A 78 -17.71 -10.01 -13.01
N THR A 79 -18.47 -9.74 -14.08
CA THR A 79 -17.95 -9.57 -15.45
C THR A 79 -17.26 -8.23 -15.69
N LYS A 80 -17.32 -7.31 -14.72
CA LYS A 80 -16.72 -5.97 -14.81
C LYS A 80 -15.24 -6.03 -15.16
N ILE A 81 -14.81 -5.12 -16.03
CA ILE A 81 -13.40 -4.89 -16.33
C ILE A 81 -12.85 -3.87 -15.34
N LEU A 82 -11.81 -4.27 -14.60
CA LEU A 82 -11.10 -3.46 -13.65
C LEU A 82 -9.80 -2.95 -14.26
N ARG A 83 -9.51 -1.67 -14.08
CA ARG A 83 -8.23 -1.05 -14.40
C ARG A 83 -7.32 -1.08 -13.18
N VAL A 84 -6.39 -2.03 -13.16
CA VAL A 84 -5.47 -2.25 -12.04
C VAL A 84 -4.14 -1.58 -12.33
N ASN A 85 -3.69 -0.64 -11.48
CA ASN A 85 -2.39 -0.02 -11.62
C ASN A 85 -1.26 -1.02 -11.30
N ILE A 86 -0.43 -1.29 -12.30
CA ILE A 86 0.71 -2.22 -12.27
C ILE A 86 2.06 -1.50 -12.46
N GLY A 87 2.02 -0.18 -12.57
CA GLY A 87 3.16 0.71 -12.61
C GLY A 87 2.72 2.13 -12.22
N HIS A 88 3.25 2.64 -11.10
CA HIS A 88 2.86 3.93 -10.55
C HIS A 88 4.01 4.93 -10.61
N GLN A 89 3.71 6.13 -11.11
CA GLN A 89 4.65 7.26 -11.15
C GLN A 89 6.02 6.93 -11.79
N LEU A 90 6.03 6.14 -12.86
CA LEU A 90 7.26 5.71 -13.52
C LEU A 90 7.78 6.76 -14.51
N THR A 91 9.07 6.72 -14.82
CA THR A 91 9.67 7.52 -15.91
C THR A 91 9.92 6.68 -17.16
N THR A 92 10.14 5.38 -16.99
CA THR A 92 10.35 4.42 -18.08
C THR A 92 9.68 3.08 -17.78
N ALA A 93 9.37 2.34 -18.83
CA ALA A 93 8.93 0.95 -18.75
C ALA A 93 9.26 0.19 -20.03
N ARG A 94 9.30 -1.14 -19.94
CA ARG A 94 9.57 -2.04 -21.06
C ARG A 94 8.60 -3.22 -21.02
N MET A 95 8.00 -3.53 -22.16
CA MET A 95 7.12 -4.68 -22.35
C MET A 95 7.69 -5.58 -23.45
N LEU A 96 7.57 -6.88 -23.26
CA LEU A 96 7.90 -7.88 -24.29
C LEU A 96 7.14 -9.17 -24.02
N THR A 97 7.06 -10.05 -25.02
CA THR A 97 6.68 -11.45 -24.84
C THR A 97 7.84 -12.36 -25.22
N ARG A 98 8.03 -13.44 -24.46
CA ARG A 98 8.96 -14.53 -24.82
C ARG A 98 8.24 -15.78 -25.31
N THR A 99 6.90 -15.78 -25.30
CA THR A 99 6.12 -16.90 -25.81
C THR A 99 6.31 -17.00 -27.31
N GLN A 100 6.79 -18.15 -27.79
CA GLN A 100 6.96 -18.40 -29.22
C GLN A 100 5.60 -18.31 -29.94
N GLY A 101 5.57 -17.59 -31.06
CA GLY A 101 4.34 -17.35 -31.83
C GLY A 101 3.45 -16.23 -31.28
N ALA A 102 3.72 -15.68 -30.09
CA ALA A 102 3.01 -14.52 -29.58
C ALA A 102 3.58 -13.21 -30.14
N ASN A 103 2.74 -12.18 -30.15
CA ASN A 103 3.14 -10.81 -30.45
C ASN A 103 2.40 -9.82 -29.53
N LEU A 104 2.92 -8.59 -29.49
CA LEU A 104 2.27 -7.43 -28.88
C LEU A 104 1.80 -6.48 -30.00
N GLN A 105 0.70 -5.78 -29.78
CA GLN A 105 0.22 -4.70 -30.64
C GLN A 105 0.05 -3.43 -29.82
N ILE A 106 0.53 -2.30 -30.34
CA ILE A 106 0.38 -0.98 -29.72
C ILE A 106 -0.58 -0.11 -30.52
N PHE A 107 -1.47 0.59 -29.83
CA PHE A 107 -2.49 1.46 -30.38
C PHE A 107 -2.37 2.86 -29.77
N SER A 108 -2.65 3.88 -30.58
CA SER A 108 -2.78 5.26 -30.09
C SER A 108 -4.09 5.40 -29.32
N GLY A 109 -4.07 6.01 -28.13
CA GLY A 109 -5.29 6.22 -27.35
C GLY A 109 -5.63 5.11 -26.36
N ASP A 110 -6.72 5.33 -25.63
CA ASP A 110 -7.43 4.32 -24.84
C ASP A 110 -8.52 3.72 -25.72
N ILE A 111 -8.30 2.53 -26.27
CA ILE A 111 -9.22 1.95 -27.27
C ILE A 111 -10.31 1.07 -26.65
N GLY A 112 -10.33 0.94 -25.32
CA GLY A 112 -11.28 0.10 -24.60
C GLY A 112 -11.37 -1.30 -25.22
N ASP A 113 -12.60 -1.77 -25.46
CA ASP A 113 -12.86 -3.09 -26.04
C ASP A 113 -12.95 -3.10 -27.57
N ALA A 114 -12.73 -1.96 -28.24
CA ALA A 114 -12.86 -1.85 -29.69
C ALA A 114 -11.87 -2.78 -30.43
N GLN A 115 -12.37 -3.57 -31.39
CA GLN A 115 -11.55 -4.55 -32.14
C GLN A 115 -11.13 -4.07 -33.54
N GLY A 116 -11.81 -3.07 -34.09
CA GLY A 116 -11.56 -2.56 -35.46
C GLY A 116 -10.47 -1.49 -35.57
N VAL A 117 -9.78 -1.16 -34.48
CA VAL A 117 -8.72 -0.14 -34.49
C VAL A 117 -7.44 -0.73 -35.07
N GLN A 118 -6.79 -0.01 -35.99
CA GLN A 118 -5.52 -0.46 -36.56
C GLN A 118 -4.36 -0.22 -35.58
N PRO A 119 -3.47 -1.20 -35.35
CA PRO A 119 -2.30 -1.01 -34.51
C PRO A 119 -1.30 -0.07 -35.19
N LEU A 120 -0.63 0.76 -34.39
CA LEU A 120 0.51 1.57 -34.85
C LEU A 120 1.71 0.70 -35.21
N ALA A 121 1.86 -0.43 -34.52
CA ALA A 121 2.88 -1.43 -34.79
C ALA A 121 2.53 -2.79 -34.16
N THR A 122 3.08 -3.85 -34.74
CA THR A 122 3.11 -5.20 -34.16
C THR A 122 4.55 -5.55 -33.77
N ILE A 123 4.75 -5.97 -32.53
CA ILE A 123 6.05 -6.29 -31.95
C ILE A 123 6.13 -7.81 -31.79
N PRO A 124 7.01 -8.49 -32.55
CA PRO A 124 7.13 -9.94 -32.46
C PRO A 124 7.74 -10.38 -31.11
N ALA A 125 7.65 -11.66 -30.80
CA ALA A 125 8.33 -12.24 -29.64
C ALA A 125 9.82 -11.88 -29.62
N MET A 126 10.38 -11.75 -28.41
CA MET A 126 11.78 -11.35 -28.12
C MET A 126 12.14 -9.89 -28.44
N SER A 127 11.39 -9.20 -29.31
CA SER A 127 11.45 -7.75 -29.43
C SER A 127 10.75 -7.07 -28.25
N SER A 128 11.18 -5.85 -27.93
CA SER A 128 10.58 -5.10 -26.82
C SER A 128 10.01 -3.77 -27.23
N LEU A 129 8.86 -3.45 -26.64
CA LEU A 129 8.22 -2.15 -26.66
C LEU A 129 8.65 -1.38 -25.41
N ASN A 130 9.36 -0.27 -25.59
CA ASN A 130 9.85 0.58 -24.51
C ASN A 130 9.03 1.87 -24.46
N PHE A 131 8.91 2.44 -23.27
CA PHE A 131 8.22 3.69 -23.01
C PHE A 131 9.12 4.61 -22.20
N SER A 132 9.19 5.87 -22.61
CA SER A 132 9.68 6.97 -21.78
C SER A 132 8.62 8.07 -21.74
N ILE A 133 8.82 9.07 -20.88
CA ILE A 133 7.92 10.22 -20.77
C ILE A 133 8.70 11.53 -20.83
N PHE A 134 8.19 12.50 -21.57
CA PHE A 134 8.68 13.87 -21.61
C PHE A 134 7.50 14.84 -21.51
N GLY A 135 7.47 15.67 -20.47
CA GLY A 135 6.28 16.46 -20.15
C GLY A 135 5.05 15.54 -20.04
N SER A 136 3.94 15.93 -20.66
CA SER A 136 2.73 15.09 -20.70
C SER A 136 2.72 14.02 -21.80
N THR A 137 3.82 13.80 -22.51
CA THR A 137 3.85 12.94 -23.69
C THR A 137 4.58 11.64 -23.39
N VAL A 138 3.89 10.51 -23.58
CA VAL A 138 4.48 9.17 -23.59
C VAL A 138 5.13 8.95 -24.95
N ILE A 139 6.36 8.47 -24.95
CA ILE A 139 7.17 8.25 -26.15
C ILE A 139 7.48 6.75 -26.24
N PRO A 140 6.80 6.00 -27.12
CA PRO A 140 7.09 4.59 -27.35
C PRO A 140 8.23 4.38 -28.35
N SER A 141 8.97 3.29 -28.19
CA SER A 141 9.93 2.80 -29.18
C SER A 141 9.97 1.28 -29.19
N ILE A 142 10.33 0.71 -30.34
CA ILE A 142 10.52 -0.73 -30.50
C ILE A 142 12.01 -1.02 -30.59
N THR A 143 12.46 -2.04 -29.88
CA THR A 143 13.82 -2.58 -30.01
C THR A 143 13.76 -4.03 -30.49
N THR A 144 14.38 -4.28 -31.64
CA THR A 144 14.53 -5.62 -32.24
C THR A 144 16.02 -5.88 -32.47
N GLY A 145 16.62 -6.74 -31.65
CA GLY A 145 18.07 -6.92 -31.64
C GLY A 145 18.79 -5.60 -31.32
N LYS A 146 19.56 -5.08 -32.29
CA LYS A 146 20.28 -3.79 -32.17
C LYS A 146 19.51 -2.60 -32.77
N ILE A 147 18.40 -2.85 -33.46
CA ILE A 147 17.63 -1.81 -34.16
C ILE A 147 16.62 -1.20 -33.21
N VAL A 148 16.55 0.14 -33.18
CA VAL A 148 15.54 0.90 -32.46
C VAL A 148 14.70 1.71 -33.45
N SER A 149 13.38 1.56 -33.37
CA SER A 149 12.41 2.30 -34.19
C SER A 149 11.51 3.14 -33.30
N SER A 150 11.29 4.41 -33.64
CA SER A 150 10.41 5.30 -32.89
C SER A 150 8.95 5.12 -33.28
N ILE A 151 8.06 5.36 -32.33
CA ILE A 151 6.61 5.51 -32.56
C ILE A 151 6.24 6.95 -32.17
N PRO A 152 5.39 7.65 -32.94
CA PRO A 152 4.93 8.99 -32.58
C PRO A 152 4.36 9.03 -31.15
N GLY A 153 4.76 10.05 -30.38
CA GLY A 153 4.34 10.21 -28.99
C GLY A 153 2.88 10.65 -28.84
N ASN A 154 2.24 10.25 -27.75
CA ASN A 154 0.87 10.64 -27.38
C ASN A 154 0.73 10.64 -25.84
N ARG A 155 -0.35 11.18 -25.29
CA ARG A 155 -0.64 11.15 -23.84
C ARG A 155 -0.97 9.75 -23.32
N ILE A 156 -1.52 8.89 -24.18
CA ILE A 156 -1.94 7.54 -23.81
C ILE A 156 -1.80 6.56 -24.98
N PHE A 157 -1.44 5.32 -24.65
CA PHE A 157 -1.43 4.18 -25.55
C PHE A 157 -2.11 2.97 -24.91
N THR A 158 -2.60 2.07 -25.75
CA THR A 158 -3.08 0.74 -25.36
C THR A 158 -2.15 -0.32 -25.97
N VAL A 159 -1.85 -1.37 -25.20
CA VAL A 159 -1.06 -2.53 -25.61
C VAL A 159 -1.87 -3.79 -25.41
N ARG A 160 -1.98 -4.61 -26.46
CA ARG A 160 -2.63 -5.93 -26.46
C ARG A 160 -1.62 -7.01 -26.83
N TRP A 161 -1.83 -8.25 -26.40
CA TRP A 161 -0.97 -9.38 -26.75
C TRP A 161 -1.75 -10.65 -27.02
N SER A 162 -1.13 -11.55 -27.78
CA SER A 162 -1.73 -12.82 -28.22
C SER A 162 -2.27 -13.66 -27.07
N GLY A 163 -3.36 -14.36 -27.33
CA GLY A 163 -3.99 -15.30 -26.40
C GLY A 163 -4.87 -14.63 -25.34
N THR A 164 -5.12 -13.33 -25.46
CA THR A 164 -6.04 -12.59 -24.59
C THR A 164 -7.40 -12.43 -25.28
N ARG A 165 -8.42 -11.99 -24.53
CA ARG A 165 -9.71 -11.59 -25.10
C ARG A 165 -9.62 -10.42 -26.10
N TYR A 166 -8.48 -9.73 -26.09
CA TYR A 166 -8.24 -8.53 -26.88
C TYR A 166 -7.42 -8.78 -28.14
N LEU A 167 -6.73 -9.92 -28.23
CA LEU A 167 -5.94 -10.31 -29.39
C LEU A 167 -5.81 -11.83 -29.43
N ALA A 168 -6.42 -12.44 -30.45
CA ALA A 168 -6.34 -13.87 -30.70
C ALA A 168 -4.90 -14.33 -31.00
N GLY A 169 -4.64 -15.62 -30.78
CA GLY A 169 -3.35 -16.25 -31.02
C GLY A 169 -2.98 -17.21 -29.90
N VAL A 170 -1.71 -17.64 -29.87
CA VAL A 170 -1.18 -18.50 -28.80
C VAL A 170 -1.24 -17.79 -27.45
N ASP A 171 -1.30 -18.57 -26.38
CA ASP A 171 -1.31 -18.15 -24.97
C ASP A 171 -0.05 -17.37 -24.57
N GLY A 172 -0.03 -16.08 -24.93
CA GLY A 172 1.10 -15.18 -24.73
C GLY A 172 1.22 -14.72 -23.28
N ILE A 173 2.47 -14.64 -22.81
CA ILE A 173 2.81 -14.02 -21.52
C ILE A 173 3.55 -12.71 -21.80
N MET A 174 2.93 -11.59 -21.42
CA MET A 174 3.56 -10.27 -21.49
C MET A 174 4.34 -10.01 -20.20
N THR A 175 5.65 -9.79 -20.33
CA THR A 175 6.52 -9.35 -19.25
C THR A 175 6.60 -7.83 -19.26
N LEU A 176 6.17 -7.19 -18.18
CA LEU A 176 6.42 -5.77 -17.89
C LEU A 176 7.66 -5.64 -16.99
N SER A 177 8.60 -4.80 -17.40
CA SER A 177 9.79 -4.44 -16.63
C SER A 177 9.81 -2.93 -16.40
N HIS A 178 10.00 -2.48 -15.17
CA HIS A 178 10.19 -1.08 -14.82
C HIS A 178 10.96 -0.97 -13.50
N ALA A 179 11.71 0.13 -13.34
CA ALA A 179 12.63 0.30 -12.21
C ALA A 179 13.44 -0.99 -11.95
N ASN A 180 13.18 -1.69 -10.84
CA ASN A 180 13.82 -2.96 -10.47
C ASN A 180 12.84 -4.13 -10.38
N ARG A 181 11.69 -4.05 -11.06
CA ARG A 181 10.64 -5.07 -11.01
C ARG A 181 10.38 -5.67 -12.39
N LYS A 182 10.11 -6.97 -12.41
CA LYS A 182 9.63 -7.71 -13.59
C LYS A 182 8.40 -8.48 -13.18
N SER A 183 7.31 -8.31 -13.93
CA SER A 183 6.03 -8.98 -13.66
C SER A 183 5.49 -9.57 -14.95
N ASN A 184 4.81 -10.71 -14.85
CA ASN A 184 4.26 -11.44 -15.98
C ASN A 184 2.73 -11.40 -15.93
N TYR A 185 2.10 -11.11 -17.07
CA TYR A 185 0.65 -11.08 -17.20
C TYR A 185 0.21 -11.93 -18.38
N ARG A 186 -0.83 -12.72 -18.14
CA ARG A 186 -1.43 -13.63 -19.12
C ARG A 186 -2.72 -13.05 -19.70
N TYR A 187 -3.40 -12.16 -18.97
CA TYR A 187 -4.75 -11.68 -19.30
C TYR A 187 -4.86 -10.17 -19.43
N GLY A 188 -5.92 -9.75 -20.11
CA GLY A 188 -6.29 -8.35 -20.24
C GLY A 188 -5.56 -7.60 -21.35
N GLN A 189 -5.58 -6.28 -21.23
CA GLN A 189 -4.81 -5.33 -22.05
C GLN A 189 -4.18 -4.28 -21.14
N VAL A 190 -3.19 -3.54 -21.62
CA VAL A 190 -2.48 -2.55 -20.80
C VAL A 190 -2.63 -1.14 -21.37
N GLN A 191 -2.99 -0.19 -20.52
CA GLN A 191 -2.92 1.23 -20.83
C GLN A 191 -1.64 1.84 -20.25
N ILE A 192 -1.03 2.75 -21.00
CA ILE A 192 0.12 3.54 -20.57
C ILE A 192 -0.27 5.00 -20.71
N ARG A 193 -0.45 5.71 -19.60
CA ARG A 193 -0.92 7.10 -19.56
C ARG A 193 0.07 8.02 -18.87
N ALA A 194 0.25 9.22 -19.41
CA ALA A 194 0.87 10.32 -18.67
C ALA A 194 -0.10 10.90 -17.62
N VAL A 195 0.25 10.81 -16.35
CA VAL A 195 -0.52 11.35 -15.21
C VAL A 195 0.30 12.39 -14.45
N ARG A 196 -0.38 13.36 -13.82
CA ARG A 196 0.27 14.38 -12.99
C ARG A 196 0.61 13.79 -11.62
N ALA A 197 1.87 13.91 -11.20
CA ALA A 197 2.40 13.35 -9.95
C ALA A 197 2.91 14.47 -9.02
N GLY A 198 2.00 15.32 -8.55
CA GLY A 198 2.33 16.39 -7.60
C GLY A 198 3.47 17.29 -8.09
N SER A 199 4.51 17.45 -7.25
CA SER A 199 5.73 18.22 -7.55
C SER A 199 6.70 17.50 -8.49
N LEU A 200 6.52 16.20 -8.75
CA LEU A 200 7.39 15.42 -9.64
C LEU A 200 7.11 15.70 -11.14
N GLY A 201 6.08 16.47 -11.46
CA GLY A 201 5.64 16.72 -12.82
C GLY A 201 4.79 15.57 -13.36
N PHE A 202 4.94 15.22 -14.63
CA PHE A 202 4.23 14.10 -15.25
C PHE A 202 5.02 12.80 -15.11
N ARG A 203 4.30 11.69 -14.93
CA ARG A 203 4.83 10.33 -14.84
C ARG A 203 3.94 9.34 -15.59
N LEU A 204 4.48 8.19 -15.92
CA LEU A 204 3.74 7.06 -16.47
C LEU A 204 2.92 6.39 -15.36
N ALA A 205 1.62 6.25 -15.60
CA ALA A 205 0.78 5.24 -14.98
C ALA A 205 0.56 4.11 -15.98
N ILE A 206 0.80 2.88 -15.54
CA ILE A 206 0.59 1.67 -16.33
C ILE A 206 -0.49 0.87 -15.65
N THR A 207 -1.56 0.56 -16.37
CA THR A 207 -2.70 -0.17 -15.83
C THR A 207 -3.06 -1.37 -16.69
N ASN A 208 -3.45 -2.47 -16.06
CA ASN A 208 -3.94 -3.67 -16.73
C ASN A 208 -5.46 -3.72 -16.57
N SER A 209 -6.15 -3.66 -17.70
CA SER A 209 -7.60 -3.85 -17.78
C SER A 209 -7.89 -5.35 -17.83
N VAL A 210 -8.44 -5.88 -16.74
CA VAL A 210 -8.71 -7.31 -16.51
C VAL A 210 -10.14 -7.52 -16.03
N ARG A 211 -10.78 -8.60 -16.48
CA ARG A 211 -12.08 -9.04 -15.97
C ARG A 211 -11.93 -9.48 -14.51
N LEU A 212 -12.84 -9.01 -13.67
CA LEU A 212 -12.81 -9.29 -12.23
C LEU A 212 -12.85 -10.80 -11.93
N ALA A 213 -13.84 -11.52 -12.47
CA ALA A 213 -14.17 -12.90 -12.11
C ALA A 213 -12.97 -13.87 -12.08
N ASP A 214 -12.09 -13.78 -13.07
CA ASP A 214 -11.06 -14.77 -13.34
C ASP A 214 -9.71 -14.17 -13.76
N GLU A 215 -9.66 -13.07 -14.51
CA GLU A 215 -8.38 -12.47 -14.89
C GLU A 215 -7.71 -11.72 -13.72
N TYR A 216 -8.49 -10.95 -12.96
CA TYR A 216 -8.02 -10.21 -11.79
C TYR A 216 -7.83 -11.13 -10.59
N LEU A 217 -8.87 -11.86 -10.20
CA LEU A 217 -8.86 -12.62 -8.94
C LEU A 217 -7.83 -13.74 -8.95
N TRP A 218 -7.55 -14.40 -10.08
CA TRP A 218 -6.45 -15.38 -10.16
C TRP A 218 -5.08 -14.76 -9.89
N GLY A 219 -4.92 -13.45 -10.10
CA GLY A 219 -3.68 -12.72 -9.84
C GLY A 219 -3.57 -12.07 -8.47
N VAL A 220 -4.62 -12.09 -7.63
CA VAL A 220 -4.59 -11.51 -6.28
C VAL A 220 -3.74 -12.37 -5.35
N SER A 221 -2.78 -11.74 -4.67
CA SER A 221 -1.76 -12.41 -3.86
C SER A 221 -1.72 -11.87 -2.43
N GLU A 222 -2.85 -11.97 -1.74
CA GLU A 222 -3.00 -11.52 -0.35
C GLU A 222 -2.72 -12.62 0.67
N MET A 223 -3.02 -13.87 0.31
CA MET A 223 -2.93 -15.03 1.18
C MET A 223 -2.05 -16.12 0.54
N PRO A 224 -1.19 -16.82 1.30
CA PRO A 224 -0.40 -17.94 0.77
C PRO A 224 -1.30 -19.06 0.24
N SER A 225 -1.03 -19.56 -0.97
CA SER A 225 -1.95 -20.49 -1.65
C SER A 225 -1.96 -21.91 -1.05
N PHE A 226 -1.05 -22.21 -0.12
CA PHE A 226 -1.01 -23.49 0.61
C PHE A 226 -1.89 -23.50 1.87
N TRP A 227 -2.57 -22.39 2.17
CA TRP A 227 -3.47 -22.31 3.33
C TRP A 227 -4.75 -23.13 3.11
N PRO A 228 -5.49 -23.46 4.19
CA PRO A 228 -6.72 -24.24 4.10
C PRO A 228 -7.73 -23.62 3.13
N MET A 229 -8.44 -24.47 2.38
CA MET A 229 -9.33 -24.04 1.30
C MET A 229 -10.40 -23.03 1.75
N ALA A 230 -11.03 -23.26 2.91
CA ALA A 230 -12.04 -22.33 3.45
C ALA A 230 -11.48 -20.92 3.72
N ALA A 231 -10.21 -20.79 4.10
CA ALA A 231 -9.56 -19.49 4.28
C ALA A 231 -9.27 -18.83 2.91
N LEU A 232 -8.84 -19.61 1.91
CA LEU A 232 -8.64 -19.12 0.54
C LEU A 232 -9.96 -18.65 -0.08
N GLU A 233 -11.05 -19.40 0.10
CA GLU A 233 -12.39 -19.06 -0.37
C GLU A 233 -12.94 -17.80 0.32
N ALA A 234 -12.77 -17.68 1.64
CA ALA A 234 -13.11 -16.45 2.36
C ALA A 234 -12.31 -15.25 1.80
N GLN A 235 -11.01 -15.40 1.58
CA GLN A 235 -10.18 -14.36 0.97
C GLN A 235 -10.60 -14.04 -0.47
N ALA A 236 -10.99 -15.02 -1.27
CA ALA A 236 -11.45 -14.80 -2.65
C ALA A 236 -12.74 -13.98 -2.67
N ILE A 237 -13.71 -14.31 -1.81
CA ILE A 237 -14.97 -13.56 -1.66
C ILE A 237 -14.72 -12.14 -1.16
N ALA A 238 -13.92 -11.97 -0.10
CA ALA A 238 -13.56 -10.65 0.42
C ALA A 238 -12.84 -9.81 -0.64
N SER A 239 -11.90 -10.42 -1.38
CA SER A 239 -11.17 -9.74 -2.45
C SER A 239 -12.06 -9.33 -3.62
N ARG A 240 -13.00 -10.19 -4.04
CA ARG A 240 -13.99 -9.87 -5.08
C ARG A 240 -14.89 -8.72 -4.66
N THR A 241 -15.36 -8.78 -3.42
CA THR A 241 -16.24 -7.77 -2.83
C THR A 241 -15.57 -6.41 -2.77
N PHE A 242 -14.33 -6.34 -2.25
CA PHE A 242 -13.55 -5.10 -2.20
C PHE A 242 -13.33 -4.52 -3.60
N ALA A 243 -12.92 -5.34 -4.56
CA ALA A 243 -12.69 -4.90 -5.92
C ALA A 243 -13.97 -4.35 -6.58
N LEU A 244 -15.12 -5.00 -6.38
CA LEU A 244 -16.42 -4.50 -6.85
C LEU A 244 -16.83 -3.18 -6.21
N SER A 245 -16.53 -2.98 -4.92
CA SER A 245 -16.84 -1.73 -4.23
C SER A 245 -16.02 -0.53 -4.74
N LYS A 246 -14.96 -0.78 -5.54
CA LYS A 246 -14.11 0.25 -6.16
C LYS A 246 -14.34 0.38 -7.67
N ALA A 247 -14.93 -0.64 -8.29
CA ALA A 247 -15.11 -0.74 -9.73
C ALA A 247 -15.92 0.43 -10.31
N GLY A 248 -15.42 1.00 -11.41
CA GLY A 248 -16.07 2.08 -12.15
C GLY A 248 -15.68 3.49 -11.68
N VAL A 249 -14.84 3.62 -10.65
CA VAL A 249 -14.37 4.92 -10.15
C VAL A 249 -12.88 5.06 -10.46
N ILE A 250 -12.58 5.60 -11.64
CA ILE A 250 -11.19 5.81 -12.08
C ILE A 250 -10.56 6.97 -11.32
N ARG A 251 -9.55 6.66 -10.50
CA ARG A 251 -8.73 7.67 -9.81
C ARG A 251 -7.73 8.29 -10.78
N THR A 252 -7.79 9.60 -10.94
CA THR A 252 -6.96 10.36 -11.88
C THR A 252 -5.45 10.24 -11.60
N ALA A 253 -5.07 10.07 -10.33
CA ALA A 253 -3.66 9.97 -9.91
C ALA A 253 -2.94 8.70 -10.39
N CYS A 254 -3.68 7.63 -10.69
CA CYS A 254 -3.14 6.34 -11.14
C CYS A 254 -3.76 5.82 -12.44
N ASP A 255 -4.78 6.52 -12.96
CA ASP A 255 -5.66 6.04 -14.02
C ASP A 255 -6.18 4.64 -13.70
N CYS A 256 -6.74 4.43 -12.49
CA CYS A 256 -7.05 3.08 -12.01
C CYS A 256 -8.26 3.02 -11.07
N ASP A 257 -8.98 1.89 -11.11
CA ASP A 257 -9.90 1.48 -10.05
C ASP A 257 -9.12 1.07 -8.81
N LEU A 258 -8.07 0.26 -8.99
CA LEU A 258 -7.31 -0.41 -7.92
C LEU A 258 -5.80 -0.24 -8.13
N TYR A 259 -5.04 -0.02 -7.06
CA TYR A 259 -3.59 -0.22 -7.06
C TYR A 259 -3.29 -1.72 -6.91
N GLY A 260 -2.41 -2.28 -7.74
CA GLY A 260 -1.92 -3.66 -7.61
C GLY A 260 -0.92 -3.88 -6.47
N GLU A 261 -1.04 -3.09 -5.40
CA GLU A 261 -0.16 -3.02 -4.24
C GLU A 261 -0.97 -2.99 -2.95
N ILE A 262 -0.29 -3.11 -1.81
CA ILE A 262 -0.90 -3.14 -0.46
C ILE A 262 -1.77 -1.91 -0.11
N THR A 263 -1.74 -0.84 -0.92
CA THR A 263 -2.64 0.31 -0.79
C THR A 263 -4.09 -0.07 -1.04
N ASP A 264 -4.34 -1.00 -1.97
CA ASP A 264 -5.66 -1.57 -2.23
C ASP A 264 -5.59 -3.09 -2.10
N GLN A 265 -5.07 -3.79 -3.12
CA GLN A 265 -4.88 -5.23 -3.09
C GLN A 265 -3.64 -5.63 -3.90
N LYS A 266 -2.82 -6.51 -3.34
CA LYS A 266 -1.62 -7.03 -3.98
C LYS A 266 -2.00 -7.88 -5.18
N PHE A 267 -1.66 -7.43 -6.37
CA PHE A 267 -1.91 -8.12 -7.63
C PHE A 267 -0.58 -8.49 -8.29
N LEU A 268 -0.26 -9.79 -8.32
CA LEU A 268 0.95 -10.31 -8.97
C LEU A 268 0.68 -10.80 -10.41
N GLY A 269 -0.58 -10.76 -10.85
CA GLY A 269 -0.97 -11.28 -12.15
C GLY A 269 -0.66 -12.77 -12.27
N TYR A 270 -0.08 -13.17 -13.40
CA TYR A 270 0.10 -14.59 -13.72
C TYR A 270 1.04 -15.32 -12.76
N ALA A 271 1.95 -14.61 -12.08
CA ALA A 271 2.87 -15.21 -11.12
C ALA A 271 2.15 -15.88 -9.93
N LYS A 272 0.96 -15.40 -9.54
CA LYS A 272 0.14 -16.03 -8.51
C LYS A 272 -0.48 -17.34 -9.01
N GLU A 273 -1.04 -17.30 -10.21
CA GLU A 273 -1.70 -18.46 -10.83
C GLU A 273 -0.72 -19.63 -11.04
N ILE A 274 0.53 -19.33 -11.44
CA ILE A 274 1.56 -20.34 -11.70
C ILE A 274 2.45 -20.65 -10.49
N GLU A 275 2.05 -20.24 -9.28
CA GLU A 275 2.79 -20.57 -8.08
C GLU A 275 3.00 -22.09 -8.00
N LYS A 276 4.26 -22.51 -7.95
CA LYS A 276 4.63 -23.93 -8.07
C LYS A 276 3.91 -24.74 -6.98
N LYS A 277 3.19 -25.79 -7.40
CA LYS A 277 2.32 -26.66 -6.57
C LYS A 277 1.06 -25.99 -6.02
N TRP A 278 1.10 -24.71 -5.68
CA TRP A 278 0.06 -24.09 -4.86
C TRP A 278 -0.91 -23.20 -5.61
N GLY A 279 -0.54 -22.63 -6.77
CA GLY A 279 -1.38 -21.69 -7.51
C GLY A 279 -2.73 -22.28 -7.95
N VAL A 280 -2.78 -23.59 -8.18
CA VAL A 280 -4.02 -24.34 -8.46
C VAL A 280 -5.04 -24.24 -7.33
N PHE A 281 -4.62 -24.20 -6.06
CA PHE A 281 -5.54 -24.10 -4.92
C PHE A 281 -6.14 -22.70 -4.83
N TRP A 282 -5.36 -21.65 -5.08
CA TRP A 282 -5.89 -20.29 -5.18
C TRP A 282 -6.87 -20.15 -6.34
N LYS A 283 -6.50 -20.65 -7.52
CA LYS A 283 -7.38 -20.65 -8.70
C LYS A 283 -8.69 -21.39 -8.41
N ALA A 284 -8.62 -22.56 -7.75
CA ALA A 284 -9.79 -23.32 -7.34
C ALA A 284 -10.66 -22.55 -6.35
N ALA A 285 -10.09 -21.91 -5.32
CA ALA A 285 -10.85 -21.08 -4.38
C ALA A 285 -11.61 -19.94 -5.07
N VAL A 286 -10.99 -19.28 -6.04
CA VAL A 286 -11.63 -18.22 -6.85
C VAL A 286 -12.79 -18.81 -7.67
N THR A 287 -12.57 -19.96 -8.31
CA THR A 287 -13.58 -20.64 -9.14
C THR A 287 -14.75 -21.19 -8.33
N ASN A 288 -14.50 -21.81 -7.18
CA ASN A 288 -15.51 -22.37 -6.29
C ASN A 288 -16.44 -21.29 -5.70
N THR A 289 -15.94 -20.05 -5.62
CA THR A 289 -16.67 -18.91 -5.07
C THR A 289 -17.08 -17.91 -6.16
N ALA A 290 -17.16 -18.34 -7.41
CA ALA A 290 -17.51 -17.46 -8.54
C ALA A 290 -18.81 -16.68 -8.26
N GLY A 291 -18.77 -15.36 -8.50
CA GLY A 291 -19.89 -14.45 -8.24
C GLY A 291 -20.21 -14.16 -6.76
N LEU A 292 -19.70 -14.93 -5.79
CA LEU A 292 -20.03 -14.72 -4.37
C LEU A 292 -19.35 -13.46 -3.81
N VAL A 293 -20.16 -12.59 -3.21
CA VAL A 293 -19.77 -11.31 -2.63
C VAL A 293 -20.51 -11.03 -1.32
N LEU A 294 -19.93 -10.18 -0.48
CA LEU A 294 -20.60 -9.66 0.72
C LEU A 294 -21.29 -8.34 0.41
N THR A 295 -22.59 -8.27 0.66
CA THR A 295 -23.38 -7.05 0.42
C THR A 295 -24.02 -6.55 1.71
N GLN A 296 -24.26 -5.24 1.74
CA GLN A 296 -25.12 -4.60 2.73
C GLN A 296 -26.08 -3.70 1.96
N SER A 297 -27.39 -3.90 2.16
CA SER A 297 -28.44 -3.24 1.39
C SER A 297 -28.28 -3.42 -0.13
N GLY A 298 -27.94 -4.65 -0.57
CA GLY A 298 -27.77 -5.02 -1.98
C GLY A 298 -26.54 -4.41 -2.67
N LYS A 299 -25.63 -3.76 -1.93
CA LYS A 299 -24.40 -3.17 -2.46
C LYS A 299 -23.17 -3.88 -1.88
N PRO A 300 -22.14 -4.19 -2.69
CA PRO A 300 -20.88 -4.73 -2.17
C PRO A 300 -20.28 -3.82 -1.09
N ILE A 301 -19.93 -4.40 0.05
CA ILE A 301 -19.22 -3.66 1.10
C ILE A 301 -17.78 -3.37 0.69
N THR A 302 -17.10 -2.43 1.34
CA THR A 302 -15.63 -2.37 1.24
C THR A 302 -15.03 -3.41 2.18
N ALA A 303 -14.96 -4.66 1.74
CA ALA A 303 -14.52 -5.80 2.55
C ALA A 303 -13.01 -5.72 2.88
N TRP A 304 -12.66 -4.90 3.88
CA TRP A 304 -11.29 -4.77 4.36
C TRP A 304 -10.81 -6.05 5.03
N PHE A 305 -9.52 -6.34 4.89
CA PHE A 305 -8.84 -7.45 5.55
C PHE A 305 -7.38 -7.06 5.80
N GLY A 306 -6.73 -7.73 6.74
CA GLY A 306 -5.32 -7.50 7.06
C GLY A 306 -4.65 -8.77 7.59
N SER A 307 -3.33 -8.75 7.72
CA SER A 307 -2.59 -9.95 8.13
C SER A 307 -2.98 -10.41 9.53
N SER A 308 -2.91 -9.52 10.52
CA SER A 308 -3.20 -9.82 11.93
C SER A 308 -3.54 -8.54 12.71
N SER A 309 -4.37 -8.64 13.75
CA SER A 309 -4.93 -7.49 14.49
C SER A 309 -4.19 -7.12 15.79
N GLY A 310 -3.43 -8.05 16.36
CA GLY A 310 -2.86 -7.91 17.71
C GLY A 310 -3.78 -8.45 18.83
N GLY A 311 -4.83 -9.19 18.47
CA GLY A 311 -5.65 -9.98 19.40
C GLY A 311 -7.15 -9.75 19.24
N ILE A 312 -7.56 -8.55 18.83
CA ILE A 312 -8.95 -8.18 18.55
C ILE A 312 -8.97 -7.29 17.30
N THR A 313 -9.88 -7.54 16.36
CA THR A 313 -10.04 -6.70 15.16
C THR A 313 -10.58 -5.31 15.51
N GLU A 314 -10.38 -4.35 14.61
CA GLU A 314 -10.73 -2.95 14.82
C GLU A 314 -11.93 -2.51 13.97
N THR A 315 -12.66 -1.50 14.45
CA THR A 315 -13.72 -0.86 13.65
C THR A 315 -13.16 0.23 12.75
N ALA A 316 -13.83 0.51 11.62
CA ALA A 316 -13.44 1.62 10.75
C ALA A 316 -13.51 2.99 11.47
N LEU A 317 -14.43 3.14 12.42
CA LEU A 317 -14.58 4.37 13.22
C LEU A 317 -13.35 4.60 14.11
N SER A 318 -12.89 3.58 14.83
CA SER A 318 -11.71 3.67 15.68
C SER A 318 -10.44 3.90 14.85
N ALA A 319 -10.24 3.13 13.79
CA ALA A 319 -9.03 3.20 12.96
C ALA A 319 -8.95 4.50 12.15
N TRP A 320 -10.04 4.89 11.49
CA TRP A 320 -10.04 5.94 10.47
C TRP A 320 -11.00 7.09 10.74
N GLY A 321 -11.82 7.01 11.79
CA GLY A 321 -12.77 8.06 12.15
C GLY A 321 -14.04 8.10 11.31
N SER A 322 -14.23 7.15 10.39
CA SER A 322 -15.41 7.04 9.54
C SER A 322 -16.11 5.72 9.80
N GLU A 323 -17.36 5.80 10.25
CA GLU A 323 -18.14 4.61 10.57
C GLU A 323 -18.48 3.78 9.32
N ARG A 324 -18.45 2.46 9.50
CA ARG A 324 -19.00 1.46 8.59
C ARG A 324 -19.69 0.39 9.41
N ALA A 325 -21.01 0.27 9.23
CA ALA A 325 -21.84 -0.65 10.00
C ALA A 325 -21.41 -2.12 9.84
N PHE A 326 -20.82 -2.49 8.71
CA PHE A 326 -20.32 -3.85 8.48
C PHE A 326 -19.01 -4.21 9.22
N THR A 327 -18.38 -3.26 9.93
CA THR A 327 -17.18 -3.53 10.74
C THR A 327 -17.53 -3.60 12.22
N HIS A 328 -17.04 -4.63 12.90
CA HIS A 328 -17.06 -4.74 14.36
C HIS A 328 -15.76 -5.34 14.89
N SER A 329 -15.54 -5.22 16.20
CA SER A 329 -14.41 -5.84 16.88
C SER A 329 -14.76 -7.25 17.32
N VAL A 330 -13.96 -8.23 16.90
CA VAL A 330 -14.06 -9.64 17.28
C VAL A 330 -12.69 -10.18 17.65
N GLU A 331 -12.69 -11.24 18.46
CA GLU A 331 -11.45 -11.88 18.88
C GLU A 331 -10.68 -12.47 17.69
N ASP A 332 -9.36 -12.44 17.82
CA ASP A 332 -8.42 -12.90 16.81
C ASP A 332 -7.16 -13.44 17.51
N LEU A 333 -7.36 -14.47 18.35
CA LEU A 333 -6.31 -15.07 19.16
C LEU A 333 -5.15 -15.61 18.33
N ALA A 334 -5.42 -16.06 17.09
CA ALA A 334 -4.41 -16.51 16.13
C ALA A 334 -3.38 -15.42 15.79
N SER A 335 -3.73 -14.13 15.94
CA SER A 335 -2.77 -13.04 15.79
C SER A 335 -1.68 -13.03 16.85
N LEU A 336 -1.95 -13.58 18.03
CA LEU A 336 -1.01 -13.65 19.16
C LEU A 336 -0.36 -15.02 19.31
N ASP A 337 -0.67 -15.96 18.41
CA ASP A 337 -0.11 -17.30 18.41
C ASP A 337 1.29 -17.31 17.76
N PRO A 338 2.36 -17.70 18.49
CA PRO A 338 3.72 -17.70 17.96
C PRO A 338 3.98 -18.77 16.90
N THR A 339 3.15 -19.82 16.81
CA THR A 339 3.23 -20.86 15.78
C THR A 339 2.53 -20.43 14.51
N LEU A 340 1.34 -19.84 14.62
CA LEU A 340 0.58 -19.39 13.44
C LEU A 340 1.08 -18.06 12.88
N ASN A 341 1.49 -17.12 13.74
CA ASN A 341 1.93 -15.78 13.40
C ASN A 341 3.35 -15.45 13.92
N PRO A 342 4.39 -16.25 13.62
CA PRO A 342 5.72 -16.15 14.25
C PRO A 342 6.41 -14.79 14.07
N ASN A 343 6.08 -14.05 13.02
CA ASN A 343 6.73 -12.77 12.72
C ASN A 343 6.06 -11.57 13.41
N PHE A 344 4.80 -11.70 13.82
CA PHE A 344 4.00 -10.57 14.29
C PHE A 344 3.13 -10.86 15.51
N TYR A 345 3.19 -12.06 16.11
CA TYR A 345 2.60 -12.30 17.44
C TYR A 345 3.18 -11.34 18.49
N LYS A 346 4.46 -10.96 18.31
CA LYS A 346 5.14 -9.86 18.98
C LYS A 346 6.18 -9.26 18.03
N TRP A 347 6.41 -7.96 18.10
CA TRP A 347 7.47 -7.28 17.37
C TRP A 347 8.05 -6.10 18.16
N GLU A 348 9.27 -5.71 17.81
CA GLU A 348 9.95 -4.51 18.33
C GLU A 348 10.47 -3.66 17.16
N ARG A 349 10.36 -2.33 17.25
CA ARG A 349 10.81 -1.41 16.20
C ARG A 349 11.39 -0.13 16.80
N SER A 350 12.50 0.31 16.21
CA SER A 350 13.08 1.63 16.42
C SER A 350 12.69 2.55 15.27
N ILE A 351 12.10 3.69 15.58
CA ILE A 351 11.75 4.72 14.59
C ILE A 351 12.72 5.89 14.74
N PRO A 352 13.41 6.29 13.66
CA PRO A 352 14.24 7.49 13.68
C PRO A 352 13.46 8.75 14.02
N GLN A 353 14.12 9.72 14.65
CA GLN A 353 13.59 11.05 14.91
C GLN A 353 12.91 11.59 13.65
N SER A 354 13.63 11.63 12.52
CA SER A 354 13.18 12.27 11.29
C SER A 354 11.86 11.71 10.76
N VAL A 355 11.68 10.39 10.85
CA VAL A 355 10.44 9.70 10.48
C VAL A 355 9.31 10.05 11.46
N THR A 356 9.62 10.11 12.75
CA THR A 356 8.66 10.49 13.80
C THR A 356 8.20 11.93 13.62
N ALA A 357 9.12 12.89 13.48
CA ALA A 357 8.81 14.30 13.20
C ALA A 357 7.97 14.47 11.93
N ALA A 358 8.37 13.82 10.83
CA ALA A 358 7.61 13.85 9.59
C ALA A 358 6.18 13.28 9.77
N ALA A 359 5.99 12.26 10.59
CA ALA A 359 4.66 11.69 10.86
C ALA A 359 3.72 12.69 11.55
N PHE A 360 4.24 13.59 12.38
CA PHE A 360 3.47 14.64 13.07
C PHE A 360 3.49 16.00 12.36
N LEU A 361 4.22 16.14 11.24
CA LEU A 361 4.45 17.42 10.57
C LEU A 361 5.08 18.46 11.52
N LEU A 362 6.03 18.00 12.33
CA LEU A 362 6.80 18.79 13.29
C LEU A 362 8.27 18.89 12.84
N PRO A 363 9.01 19.94 13.23
CA PRO A 363 10.44 20.04 12.93
C PRO A 363 11.26 19.00 13.68
N ASP A 364 10.86 18.70 14.92
CA ASP A 364 11.44 17.67 15.78
C ASP A 364 10.36 17.12 16.72
N VAL A 365 10.72 16.13 17.53
CA VAL A 365 9.88 15.52 18.56
C VAL A 365 10.78 15.24 19.75
N VAL A 366 10.43 15.82 20.89
CA VAL A 366 11.10 15.60 22.18
C VAL A 366 10.39 14.48 22.94
N THR A 367 9.06 14.53 23.01
CA THR A 367 8.27 13.54 23.75
C THR A 367 7.16 12.95 22.90
N LEU A 368 6.87 11.68 23.16
CA LEU A 368 5.70 10.97 22.66
C LEU A 368 4.87 10.46 23.83
N GLU A 369 3.56 10.56 23.72
CA GLU A 369 2.62 10.10 24.74
C GLU A 369 1.44 9.39 24.10
N LEU A 370 1.12 8.19 24.58
CA LEU A 370 -0.08 7.45 24.18
C LEU A 370 -1.25 7.99 25.02
N LEU A 371 -2.17 8.71 24.39
CA LEU A 371 -3.27 9.39 25.10
C LEU A 371 -4.42 8.45 25.40
N THR A 372 -4.81 7.62 24.43
CA THR A 372 -5.98 6.73 24.56
C THR A 372 -5.73 5.40 23.87
N ARG A 373 -6.48 4.37 24.32
CA ARG A 373 -6.61 3.09 23.62
C ARG A 373 -8.05 2.89 23.17
N ASN A 374 -8.20 2.29 22.00
CA ASN A 374 -9.49 1.80 21.53
C ASN A 374 -9.85 0.50 22.29
N PRO A 375 -11.12 0.07 22.29
CA PRO A 375 -11.54 -1.18 22.95
C PRO A 375 -10.79 -2.44 22.48
N SER A 376 -10.32 -2.45 21.22
CA SER A 376 -9.49 -3.51 20.63
C SER A 376 -8.06 -3.57 21.21
N GLY A 377 -7.66 -2.58 22.00
CA GLY A 377 -6.30 -2.41 22.53
C GLY A 377 -5.36 -1.61 21.62
N THR A 378 -5.75 -1.29 20.37
CA THR A 378 -4.94 -0.39 19.51
C THR A 378 -4.83 1.00 20.11
N VAL A 379 -3.76 1.73 19.77
CA VAL A 379 -3.60 3.13 20.18
C VAL A 379 -4.65 3.98 19.48
N GLY A 380 -5.52 4.61 20.26
CA GLY A 380 -6.56 5.52 19.76
C GLY A 380 -5.93 6.83 19.30
N MET A 381 -5.25 7.52 20.22
CA MET A 381 -4.55 8.79 19.96
C MET A 381 -3.14 8.77 20.55
N ILE A 382 -2.19 9.33 19.80
CA ILE A 382 -0.81 9.58 20.22
C ILE A 382 -0.48 11.06 20.02
N ARG A 383 0.25 11.65 20.97
CA ARG A 383 0.69 13.04 20.95
C ARG A 383 2.21 13.14 20.86
N ALA A 384 2.68 14.06 20.03
CA ALA A 384 4.07 14.49 19.99
C ALA A 384 4.21 15.94 20.48
N THR A 385 5.29 16.22 21.21
CA THR A 385 5.69 17.58 21.60
C THR A 385 7.04 17.90 20.97
N ALA A 386 7.12 19.01 20.24
CA ALA A 386 8.36 19.53 19.65
C ALA A 386 9.15 20.38 20.66
N SER A 387 10.43 20.65 20.37
CA SER A 387 11.33 21.48 21.19
C SER A 387 10.85 22.92 21.38
N ASN A 388 10.08 23.43 20.41
CA ASN A 388 9.43 24.74 20.48
C ASN A 388 8.09 24.73 21.26
N GLY A 389 7.76 23.63 21.93
CA GLY A 389 6.53 23.47 22.72
C GLY A 389 5.27 23.14 21.91
N LYS A 390 5.33 23.12 20.56
CA LYS A 390 4.18 22.76 19.73
C LYS A 390 3.80 21.31 19.95
N GLN A 391 2.51 21.07 20.22
CA GLN A 391 1.94 19.73 20.37
C GLN A 391 1.05 19.38 19.17
N VAL A 392 1.17 18.14 18.68
CA VAL A 392 0.29 17.59 17.64
C VAL A 392 -0.17 16.21 18.06
N SER A 393 -1.48 15.96 17.97
CA SER A 393 -2.07 14.65 18.24
C SER A 393 -2.63 14.05 16.96
N ILE A 394 -2.37 12.76 16.74
CA ILE A 394 -2.90 11.99 15.60
C ILE A 394 -3.41 10.63 16.07
N ARG A 395 -4.23 9.97 15.24
CA ARG A 395 -4.67 8.60 15.51
C ARG A 395 -3.52 7.61 15.47
N GLY A 396 -3.58 6.53 16.25
CA GLY A 396 -2.56 5.47 16.22
C GLY A 396 -2.38 4.85 14.82
N GLU A 397 -3.46 4.60 14.08
CA GLU A 397 -3.36 4.10 12.70
C GLU A 397 -2.74 5.13 11.74
N THR A 398 -2.98 6.43 11.97
CA THR A 398 -2.30 7.48 11.17
C THR A 398 -0.81 7.48 11.44
N PHE A 399 -0.41 7.35 12.71
CA PHE A 399 0.99 7.21 13.09
C PHE A 399 1.61 5.96 12.46
N ARG A 400 0.94 4.80 12.56
CA ARG A 400 1.38 3.55 11.93
C ARG A 400 1.57 3.69 10.42
N SER A 401 0.59 4.23 9.72
CA SER A 401 0.66 4.41 8.26
C SER A 401 1.80 5.33 7.83
N ARG A 402 2.07 6.41 8.58
CA ARG A 402 3.13 7.39 8.27
C ARG A 402 4.53 6.89 8.64
N THR A 403 4.68 6.12 9.71
CA THR A 403 5.97 5.60 10.18
C THR A 403 6.31 4.20 9.69
N LYS A 404 5.34 3.49 9.11
CA LYS A 404 5.47 2.11 8.61
C LYS A 404 5.79 1.07 9.69
N ILE A 405 5.46 1.35 10.96
CA ILE A 405 5.45 0.28 11.97
C ILE A 405 4.38 -0.79 11.65
N PRO A 406 4.52 -2.02 12.17
CA PRO A 406 3.67 -3.14 11.79
C PRO A 406 2.17 -2.90 11.94
N SER A 407 1.72 -2.39 13.10
CA SER A 407 0.31 -2.22 13.45
C SER A 407 0.08 -1.00 14.37
N ALA A 408 -1.20 -0.65 14.57
CA ALA A 408 -1.62 0.33 15.58
C ALA A 408 -1.70 -0.27 17.01
N TYR A 409 -1.49 -1.58 17.18
CA TYR A 409 -1.38 -2.22 18.48
C TYR A 409 0.08 -2.15 18.95
N PHE A 410 0.41 -1.08 19.68
CA PHE A 410 1.77 -0.85 20.16
C PHE A 410 1.84 -0.18 21.54
N ASN A 411 3.04 -0.23 22.12
CA ASN A 411 3.48 0.44 23.34
C ASN A 411 4.74 1.24 23.03
N LEU A 412 4.91 2.38 23.70
CA LEU A 412 6.17 3.12 23.72
C LEU A 412 7.04 2.55 24.85
N VAL A 413 8.24 2.09 24.53
CA VAL A 413 9.14 1.42 25.49
C VAL A 413 10.24 2.34 25.99
N GLY A 414 10.66 3.32 25.19
CA GLY A 414 11.66 4.30 25.60
C GLY A 414 12.11 5.23 24.48
N VAL A 415 12.93 6.21 24.85
CA VAL A 415 13.60 7.15 23.95
C VAL A 415 15.10 7.02 24.12
N GLN A 416 15.86 6.98 23.02
CA GLN A 416 17.32 6.99 23.07
C GLN A 416 17.83 8.35 22.58
N ASN A 417 18.68 8.99 23.39
CA ASN A 417 19.41 10.19 22.99
C ASN A 417 20.59 9.79 22.09
N ALA A 418 21.06 10.71 21.25
CA ALA A 418 22.30 10.48 20.51
C ALA A 418 23.44 10.21 21.51
N VAL A 419 24.14 9.08 21.34
CA VAL A 419 25.35 8.79 22.11
C VAL A 419 26.44 9.75 21.62
N GLU A 420 27.02 10.53 22.53
CA GLU A 420 28.18 11.37 22.23
C GLU A 420 29.34 10.47 21.72
N PRO A 421 30.02 10.82 20.62
CA PRO A 421 31.15 10.02 20.16
C PRO A 421 32.19 9.91 21.27
N ALA A 422 32.64 8.67 21.55
CA ALA A 422 33.64 8.41 22.58
C ALA A 422 34.85 9.35 22.39
N PRO A 423 35.35 10.00 23.45
CA PRO A 423 36.50 10.88 23.33
C PRO A 423 37.67 10.08 22.75
N SER A 424 38.28 10.61 21.70
CA SER A 424 39.51 10.06 21.13
C SER A 424 40.56 9.87 22.23
N PRO A 425 41.28 8.74 22.27
CA PRO A 425 42.33 8.56 23.26
C PRO A 425 43.35 9.68 23.08
N SER A 426 43.57 10.45 24.16
CA SER A 426 44.58 11.49 24.23
C SER A 426 45.96 10.87 23.95
N SER A 427 46.63 11.42 22.94
CA SER A 427 48.01 11.12 22.54
C SER A 427 49.03 11.38 23.64
#